data_AF-A0A2N2MQK7-F1
#
_entry.id   AF-A0A2N2MQK7-F1
#
_cell.length_a   1.000
_cell.length_b   1.000
_cell.length_c   1.000
_cell.angle_alpha   90.00
_cell.angle_beta   90.00
_cell.angle_gamma   90.00
#
_symmetry.space_group_name_H-M   'P 1'
#
loop_
_entity.id
_entity.type
_entity.pdbx_description
1 polymer ?
#
loop_
_entity_poly.entity_id
_entity_poly.type
_entity_poly.pdbx_seq_one_letter_code
_entity_poly.pdbx_strand_id
1 'polypeptide(L)' 'MATLDSSAAFIKEYQERFEKKLKENEIALLEHWKSQLDKIENSRPDSIASLLLQIRKMSEMMENRIKVLKKG' A
#
# COMPACT_ATOMS: atom_id res chain seq x y z
N MET A 1 -1.86 25.97 -33.75
CA MET A 1 -2.58 26.03 -32.46
C MET A 1 -3.17 24.67 -32.03
N ALA A 2 -3.68 23.82 -32.94
CA ALA A 2 -4.26 22.51 -32.58
C ALA A 2 -3.28 21.47 -31.97
N THR A 3 -1.98 21.53 -32.27
CA THR A 3 -0.98 20.56 -31.79
C THR A 3 -0.58 20.78 -30.32
N LEU A 4 -0.64 22.02 -29.84
CA LEU A 4 -0.34 22.39 -28.45
C LEU A 4 -1.49 22.01 -27.51
N ASP A 5 -2.73 22.15 -27.98
CA ASP A 5 -3.94 21.79 -27.24
C ASP A 5 -4.07 20.26 -27.06
N SER A 6 -3.75 19.49 -28.11
CA SER A 6 -3.68 18.03 -28.04
C SER A 6 -2.62 17.53 -27.06
N SER A 7 -1.49 18.23 -26.94
CA SER A 7 -0.41 17.88 -26.00
C SER A 7 -0.82 18.20 -24.55
N ALA A 8 -1.49 19.32 -24.33
CA ALA A 8 -1.98 19.71 -23.01
C ALA A 8 -3.11 18.79 -22.50
N ALA A 9 -4.06 18.43 -23.38
CA ALA A 9 -5.10 17.46 -23.06
C ALA A 9 -4.52 16.08 -22.73
N PHE A 10 -3.53 15.62 -23.49
CA PHE A 10 -2.82 14.37 -23.22
C PHE A 10 -2.07 14.37 -21.88
N ILE A 11 -1.35 15.45 -21.56
CA ILE A 11 -0.64 15.59 -20.28
C ILE A 11 -1.62 15.53 -19.11
N LYS A 12 -2.77 16.22 -19.24
CA LYS A 12 -3.80 16.22 -18.21
C LYS A 12 -4.41 14.83 -18.00
N GLU A 13 -4.75 14.14 -19.09
CA GLU A 13 -5.26 12.77 -19.01
C GLU A 13 -4.23 11.81 -18.39
N TYR A 14 -2.95 11.97 -18.73
CA TYR A 14 -1.87 11.19 -18.12
C TYR A 14 -1.73 11.46 -16.62
N GLN A 15 -1.79 12.72 -16.19
CA GLN A 15 -1.77 13.10 -14.78
C GLN A 15 -2.96 12.51 -14.02
N GLU A 16 -4.18 12.61 -14.55
CA GLU A 16 -5.38 12.05 -13.93
C GLU A 16 -5.28 10.52 -13.78
N ARG A 17 -4.79 9.82 -14.82
CA ARG A 17 -4.54 8.37 -14.76
C ARG A 17 -3.47 8.02 -13.73
N PHE A 18 -2.41 8.82 -13.65
CA PHE A 18 -1.32 8.61 -12.70
C PHE A 18 -1.79 8.81 -11.25
N GLU A 19 -2.52 9.88 -10.97
CA GLU A 19 -3.12 10.13 -9.66
C GLU A 19 -4.11 9.03 -9.27
N LYS A 20 -4.95 8.60 -10.21
CA LYS A 20 -5.87 7.48 -9.99
C LYS A 20 -5.11 6.21 -9.61
N LYS A 21 -4.05 5.87 -10.35
CA LYS A 21 -3.22 4.70 -10.08
C LYS A 21 -2.49 4.81 -8.73
N LEU A 22 -2.03 6.01 -8.35
CA LEU A 22 -1.43 6.24 -7.03
C LEU A 22 -2.43 5.97 -5.92
N LYS A 23 -3.65 6.52 -6.03
CA LYS A 23 -4.73 6.29 -5.05
C LYS A 23 -5.10 4.81 -4.96
N GLU A 24 -5.25 4.12 -6.08
CA GLU A 24 -5.54 2.68 -6.12
C GLU A 24 -4.45 1.85 -5.44
N ASN A 25 -3.18 2.17 -5.68
CA ASN A 25 -2.05 1.50 -5.03
C ASN A 25 -2.01 1.76 -3.52
N GLU A 26 -2.30 2.98 -3.08
CA GLU A 26 -2.36 3.33 -1.67
C GLU A 26 -3.49 2.57 -0.96
N ILE A 27 -4.69 2.56 -1.55
CA ILE A 27 -5.84 1.80 -1.03
C ILE A 27 -5.48 0.31 -0.92
N ALA A 28 -4.94 -0.30 -1.98
CA ALA A 28 -4.58 -1.72 -1.97
C ALA A 28 -3.53 -2.05 -0.89
N LEU A 29 -2.58 -1.13 -0.66
CA LEU A 29 -1.59 -1.28 0.41
C LEU A 29 -2.24 -1.21 1.80
N LEU A 30 -3.15 -0.26 2.03
CA LEU A 30 -3.87 -0.11 3.29
C LEU A 30 -4.79 -1.30 3.56
N GLU A 31 -5.53 -1.77 2.55
CA GLU A 31 -6.39 -2.96 2.66
C GLU A 31 -5.58 -4.22 3.00
N HIS A 32 -4.40 -4.38 2.39
CA HIS A 32 -3.50 -5.49 2.72
C HIS A 32 -3.10 -5.46 4.20
N TRP A 33 -2.63 -4.32 4.70
CA TRP A 33 -2.19 -4.21 6.10
C TRP A 33 -3.35 -4.33 7.09
N LYS A 34 -4.50 -3.74 6.77
CA LYS A 34 -5.72 -3.93 7.54
C LYS A 34 -6.10 -5.39 7.63
N SER A 35 -6.07 -6.14 6.52
CA SER A 35 -6.37 -7.58 6.53
C SER A 35 -5.39 -8.38 7.41
N GLN A 36 -4.10 -8.03 7.45
CA GLN A 36 -3.15 -8.69 8.36
C GLN A 36 -3.43 -8.36 9.82
N LEU A 37 -3.75 -7.09 10.13
CA LEU A 37 -4.15 -6.66 11.48
C LEU A 37 -5.42 -7.36 11.94
N ASP A 38 -6.46 -7.39 11.10
CA ASP A 38 -7.73 -8.04 11.40
C ASP A 38 -7.54 -9.53 11.70
N LYS A 39 -6.58 -10.21 11.04
CA LYS A 39 -6.24 -11.61 11.37
C LYS A 39 -5.63 -11.76 12.76
N ILE A 40 -4.78 -10.83 13.18
CA ILE A 40 -4.17 -10.84 14.52
C ILE A 40 -5.24 -10.53 15.58
N GLU A 41 -6.10 -9.55 15.32
CA GLU A 41 -7.20 -9.17 16.21
C GLU A 41 -8.21 -10.31 16.41
N ASN A 42 -8.58 -11.00 15.32
CA ASN A 42 -9.48 -12.14 15.37
C ASN A 42 -8.79 -13.45 15.80
N SER A 43 -7.46 -13.44 15.91
CA SER A 43 -6.75 -14.57 16.50
C SER A 43 -7.11 -14.63 17.99
N ARG A 44 -7.33 -15.83 18.52
CA ARG A 44 -7.46 -16.07 19.95
C ARG A 44 -6.12 -16.63 20.45
N PRO A 45 -5.10 -15.79 20.69
CA PRO A 45 -3.78 -16.29 21.05
C PRO A 45 -3.82 -16.92 22.45
N ASP A 46 -3.16 -18.07 22.59
CA ASP A 46 -3.08 -18.81 23.87
C ASP A 46 -2.29 -18.07 24.95
N SER A 47 -1.53 -17.03 24.57
CA SER A 47 -0.75 -16.21 25.48
C SER A 47 -0.40 -14.84 24.91
N ILE A 48 -0.04 -13.90 25.79
CA ILE A 48 0.52 -12.60 25.42
C ILE A 48 1.79 -12.75 24.57
N ALA A 49 2.62 -13.76 24.87
CA ALA A 49 3.84 -14.02 24.09
C ALA A 49 3.53 -14.40 22.64
N SER A 50 2.48 -15.20 22.42
CA SER A 50 2.01 -15.55 21.07
C SER A 50 1.51 -14.32 20.30
N LEU A 51 0.76 -13.43 20.97
CA LEU A 51 0.31 -12.17 20.38
C LEU A 51 1.49 -11.27 19.99
N LEU A 52 2.46 -11.09 20.88
CA LEU A 52 3.67 -10.29 20.62
C LEU A 52 4.46 -10.84 19.42
N LEU A 53 4.56 -12.17 19.29
CA LEU A 53 5.22 -12.79 18.15
C LEU A 53 4.50 -12.49 16.83
N GLN A 54 3.16 -12.54 16.81
CA GLN A 54 2.38 -12.21 15.62
C GLN A 54 2.55 -10.75 15.21
N ILE A 55 2.52 -9.83 16.17
CA ILE A 55 2.76 -8.39 15.92
C ILE A 55 4.17 -8.16 15.36
N ARG A 56 5.20 -8.80 15.94
CA ARG A 56 6.59 -8.69 15.44
C ARG A 56 6.72 -9.16 13.99
N LYS A 57 6.15 -10.33 13.66
CA LYS A 57 6.18 -10.86 12.29
C LYS A 57 5.54 -9.89 11.28
N MET A 58 4.41 -9.28 11.65
CA MET A 58 3.76 -8.27 10.80
C MET A 58 4.65 -7.03 10.64
N SER A 59 5.25 -6.53 11.72
CA SER A 59 6.19 -5.40 11.67
C SER A 59 7.41 -5.68 10.78
N GLU A 60 8.00 -6.87 10.88
CA GLU A 60 9.13 -7.30 10.03
C GLU A 60 8.71 -7.36 8.54
N MET A 61 7.50 -7.84 8.25
CA MET A 61 6.96 -7.87 6.89
C MET A 61 6.82 -6.45 6.32
N MET A 62 6.30 -5.52 7.11
CA MET A 62 6.21 -4.10 6.74
C MET A 62 7.60 -3.50 6.49
N GLU A 63 8.56 -3.75 7.38
CA GLU A 63 9.93 -3.27 7.23
C GLU A 63 10.59 -3.81 5.96
N ASN A 64 10.44 -5.11 5.68
CA ASN A 64 10.94 -5.73 4.45
C ASN A 64 10.33 -5.09 3.21
N ARG A 65 9.02 -4.83 3.21
CA ARG A 65 8.34 -4.16 2.09
C ARG A 65 8.87 -2.73 1.91
N ILE A 66 9.06 -1.98 3.00
CA ILE A 66 9.66 -0.64 2.96
C ILE A 66 11.08 -0.68 2.39
N LYS A 67 11.92 -1.61 2.85
CA LYS A 67 13.29 -1.79 2.35
C LYS A 67 13.31 -2.09 0.85
N VAL A 68 12.42 -2.95 0.38
CA VAL A 68 12.31 -3.28 -1.06
C VAL A 68 11.87 -2.08 -1.88
N LEU A 69 10.86 -1.33 -1.41
CA LEU A 69 10.36 -0.13 -2.11
C LEU A 69 11.39 1.00 -2.15
N LYS A 70 12.19 1.17 -1.09
CA LYS A 70 13.29 2.16 -1.05
C LYS A 70 14.50 1.80 -1.92
N LYS A 71 14.64 0.52 -2.31
CA LYS A 71 15.67 0.06 -3.24
C LYS A 71 15.25 0.21 -4.71
N GLY A 72 13.98 0.56 -4.96
CA GLY A 72 13.46 0.91 -6.28
C GLY A 72 13.98 2.24 -6.77
#